data_AF-A0A2T6N712-F1
#
_entry.id   AF-A0A2T6N712-F1
#
_cell.length_a   1.000
_cell.length_b   1.000
_cell.length_c   1.000
_cell.angle_alpha   90.00
_cell.angle_beta   90.00
_cell.angle_gamma   90.00
#
_symmetry.space_group_name_H-M   'P 1'
#
loop_
_entity.id
_entity.type
_entity.pdbx_description
1 polymer ?
#
loop_
_entity_poly.entity_id
_entity_poly.type
_entity_poly.pdbx_seq_one_letter_code
_entity_poly.pdbx_strand_id
1 'polypeptide(L)'
;SQEREPELPELLTRLDCSDVDLVLVEGFRDLEFPKIELHRRALGKPLLFPADSSIIAIASDNGIGEATDLPQLDLNDPAAIADFIHNYCASFSPAEVNRSAG
;
A
#
# COMPACT_ATOMS: atom_id res chain seq x y z
N SER A 1 30.42 12.09 -5.70
CA SER A 1 29.84 11.48 -4.50
C SER A 1 28.54 10.84 -4.91
N GLN A 2 28.33 9.55 -4.63
CA GLN A 2 27.01 8.94 -4.84
C GLN A 2 26.10 9.44 -3.72
N GLU A 3 25.06 10.19 -4.05
CA GLU A 3 24.03 10.58 -3.09
C GLU A 3 23.25 9.32 -2.67
N ARG A 4 23.10 9.12 -1.36
CA ARG A 4 22.29 8.03 -0.81
C ARG A 4 20.82 8.30 -1.13
N GLU A 5 20.09 7.29 -1.62
CA GLU A 5 18.64 7.39 -1.76
C GLU A 5 18.00 7.62 -0.37
N PRO A 6 17.10 8.61 -0.23
CA PRO A 6 16.44 8.89 1.04
C PRO A 6 15.47 7.76 1.40
N GLU A 7 15.43 7.40 2.69
CA GLU A 7 14.49 6.41 3.20
C GLU A 7 13.08 7.02 3.34
N LEU A 8 12.04 6.19 3.31
CA LEU A 8 10.65 6.67 3.41
C LEU A 8 10.42 7.58 4.64
N PRO A 9 10.89 7.26 5.86
CA PRO A 9 10.71 8.15 7.01
C PRO A 9 11.30 9.55 6.78
N GLU A 10 12.43 9.65 6.08
CA GLU A 10 13.07 10.93 5.77
C GLU A 10 12.25 11.74 4.78
N LEU A 11 11.67 11.07 3.78
CA LEU A 11 10.77 11.70 2.82
C LEU A 11 9.50 12.21 3.50
N LEU A 12 8.93 11.43 4.43
CA LEU A 12 7.74 11.83 5.17
C LEU A 12 7.97 13.07 6.03
N THR A 13 9.18 13.29 6.57
CA THR A 13 9.48 14.53 7.34
C THR A 13 9.44 15.81 6.51
N ARG A 14 9.44 15.70 5.18
CA ARG A 14 9.33 16.84 4.25
C ARG A 14 7.89 17.22 3.94
N LEU A 15 6.94 16.39 4.35
CA LEU A 15 5.50 16.66 4.22
C LEU A 15 5.00 17.29 5.50
N ASP A 16 4.22 18.36 5.37
CA ASP A 16 3.44 18.87 6.49
C ASP A 16 2.19 17.98 6.65
N CYS A 17 2.29 16.99 7.53
CA CYS A 17 1.20 16.05 7.77
C CYS A 17 0.10 16.61 8.69
N SER A 18 0.15 17.89 9.09
CA SER A 18 -0.86 18.46 9.98
C SER A 18 -2.23 18.63 9.31
N ASP A 19 -2.25 18.83 7.98
CA ASP A 19 -3.45 19.01 7.15
C ASP A 19 -3.60 17.93 6.05
N VAL A 20 -2.98 16.75 6.22
CA VAL A 20 -3.01 15.65 5.24
C VAL A 20 -3.75 14.44 5.80
N ASP A 21 -4.81 14.02 5.11
CA ASP A 21 -5.60 12.84 5.49
C ASP A 21 -5.03 11.52 4.94
N LEU A 22 -4.27 11.59 3.84
CA LEU A 22 -3.75 10.42 3.13
C LEU A 22 -2.41 10.72 2.43
N VAL A 23 -1.43 9.84 2.63
CA VAL A 23 -0.19 9.82 1.85
C VAL A 23 -0.17 8.54 1.02
N LEU A 24 -0.08 8.67 -0.31
CA LEU A 24 0.13 7.55 -1.22
C LEU A 24 1.62 7.37 -1.48
N VAL A 25 2.12 6.15 -1.30
CA VAL A 25 3.52 5.79 -1.50
C VAL A 25 3.61 4.81 -2.67
N GLU A 26 4.42 5.14 -3.67
CA GLU A 26 4.80 4.23 -4.75
C GLU A 26 6.26 3.79 -4.52
N GLY A 27 6.51 2.47 -4.60
CA GLY A 27 7.81 1.89 -4.30
C GLY A 27 7.90 1.37 -2.86
N PHE A 28 9.11 1.33 -2.31
CA PHE A 28 9.40 0.85 -0.94
C PHE A 28 8.75 -0.51 -0.60
N ARG A 29 8.79 -1.45 -1.56
CA ARG A 29 8.04 -2.70 -1.49
C ARG A 29 8.32 -3.52 -0.23
N ASP A 30 9.52 -3.41 0.33
CA ASP A 30 10.01 -4.19 1.47
C ASP A 30 9.63 -3.60 2.84
N LEU A 31 9.00 -2.42 2.88
CA LEU A 31 8.55 -1.80 4.13
C LEU A 31 7.18 -2.34 4.56
N GLU A 32 6.98 -2.48 5.85
CA GLU A 32 5.74 -3.00 6.46
C GLU A 32 4.73 -1.86 6.70
N PHE A 33 3.93 -1.55 5.69
CA PHE A 33 2.76 -0.66 5.81
C PHE A 33 1.65 -1.10 4.85
N PRO A 34 0.38 -0.75 5.12
CA PRO A 34 -0.75 -1.16 4.27
C PRO A 34 -0.51 -0.83 2.80
N LYS A 35 -0.55 -1.84 1.93
CA LYS A 35 -0.31 -1.68 0.49
C LYS A 35 -1.29 -2.46 -0.37
N ILE A 36 -1.58 -1.93 -1.55
CA ILE A 36 -2.31 -2.63 -2.61
C ILE A 36 -1.26 -3.24 -3.55
N GLU A 37 -1.24 -4.56 -3.68
CA GLU A 37 -0.33 -5.22 -4.62
C GLU A 37 -0.87 -5.08 -6.06
N LEU A 38 -0.07 -4.53 -6.97
CA LEU A 38 -0.40 -4.46 -8.39
C LEU A 38 0.19 -5.67 -9.12
N HIS A 39 -0.68 -6.55 -9.62
CA HIS A 39 -0.29 -7.77 -10.32
C HIS A 39 -0.74 -7.77 -11.78
N ARG A 40 0.22 -7.54 -12.69
CA ARG A 40 0.01 -7.70 -14.13
C ARG A 40 0.48 -9.07 -14.59
N ARG A 41 -0.44 -9.92 -15.05
CA ARG A 41 -0.12 -11.30 -15.44
C ARG A 41 0.95 -11.37 -16.54
N ALA A 42 0.92 -10.42 -17.47
CA ALA A 42 1.87 -10.34 -18.58
C ALA A 42 3.34 -10.17 -18.14
N LEU A 43 3.60 -9.67 -16.93
CA LEU A 43 4.95 -9.49 -16.41
C LEU A 43 5.54 -10.77 -15.81
N GLY A 44 4.74 -11.82 -15.61
CA GLY A 44 5.20 -13.12 -15.11
C GLY A 44 5.87 -13.07 -13.72
N LYS A 45 5.62 -12.02 -12.94
CA LYS A 45 6.14 -11.89 -11.57
C LYS A 45 5.21 -12.62 -10.60
N PRO A 46 5.73 -13.38 -9.62
CA PRO A 46 4.89 -13.97 -8.58
C PRO A 46 4.26 -12.87 -7.72
N LEU A 47 3.15 -13.22 -7.06
CA LEU A 47 2.58 -12.39 -6.01
C LEU A 47 3.54 -12.30 -4.81
N LEU A 48 3.52 -11.16 -4.14
CA LEU A 48 4.12 -10.96 -2.82
C LEU A 48 3.24 -11.56 -1.74
N PHE A 49 1.92 -11.46 -1.89
CA PHE A 49 0.99 -12.23 -1.08
C PHE A 49 1.19 -13.74 -1.34
N PRO A 50 1.14 -14.61 -0.31
CA PRO A 50 0.84 -14.34 1.11
C PRO A 50 2.07 -14.06 1.99
N ALA A 51 3.28 -13.97 1.42
CA ALA A 51 4.50 -13.78 2.19
C ALA A 51 4.58 -12.37 2.83
N ASP A 52 4.01 -11.36 2.18
CA ASP A 52 3.86 -10.03 2.72
C ASP A 52 2.44 -9.82 3.29
N SER A 53 2.36 -9.79 4.63
CA SER A 53 1.11 -9.62 5.38
C SER A 53 0.61 -8.18 5.41
N SER A 54 1.39 -7.22 4.92
CA SER A 54 0.98 -5.81 4.83
C SER A 54 0.11 -5.52 3.60
N ILE A 55 -0.07 -6.51 2.72
CA ILE A 55 -0.94 -6.41 1.55
C ILE A 55 -2.40 -6.51 1.98
N ILE A 56 -3.16 -5.44 1.71
CA ILE A 56 -4.57 -5.31 2.10
C ILE A 56 -5.55 -5.58 0.96
N ALA A 57 -5.06 -5.57 -0.28
CA ALA A 57 -5.82 -5.90 -1.49
C ALA A 57 -4.85 -6.21 -2.64
N ILE A 58 -5.35 -6.91 -3.67
CA ILE A 58 -4.60 -7.19 -4.89
C ILE A 58 -5.36 -6.60 -6.07
N ALA A 59 -4.73 -5.72 -6.84
CA ALA A 59 -5.28 -5.20 -8.10
C ALA A 59 -4.64 -5.92 -9.28
N SER A 60 -5.45 -6.56 -10.14
CA SER A 60 -4.96 -7.35 -11.27
C SER A 60 -5.72 -7.08 -12.57
N ASP A 61 -5.05 -7.26 -13.71
CA ASP A 61 -5.62 -7.10 -15.05
C ASP A 61 -6.40 -8.33 -15.55
N ASN A 62 -6.17 -9.51 -14.97
CA ASN A 62 -6.80 -10.76 -15.40
C ASN A 62 -7.23 -11.68 -14.25
N GLY A 63 -7.34 -11.12 -13.03
CA GLY A 63 -7.49 -11.90 -11.81
C GLY A 63 -6.23 -12.73 -11.49
N ILE A 64 -6.07 -13.10 -10.22
CA ILE A 64 -4.84 -13.78 -9.77
C ILE A 64 -4.85 -15.30 -9.96
N GLY A 65 -6.01 -15.89 -10.25
CA GLY A 65 -6.15 -17.34 -10.46
C GLY A 65 -5.99 -18.19 -9.19
N GLU A 66 -5.81 -17.55 -8.04
CA GLU A 66 -5.69 -18.16 -6.71
C GLU A 66 -6.82 -17.67 -5.81
N ALA A 67 -7.29 -18.55 -4.92
CA ALA A 67 -8.28 -18.17 -3.92
C ALA A 67 -7.60 -17.41 -2.78
N THR A 68 -8.17 -16.26 -2.40
CA THR A 68 -7.71 -15.45 -1.28
C THR A 68 -8.90 -14.76 -0.63
N ASP A 69 -8.77 -14.48 0.67
CA ASP A 69 -9.73 -13.67 1.42
C ASP A 69 -9.51 -12.17 1.21
N LEU A 70 -8.41 -11.78 0.55
CA LEU A 70 -8.14 -10.39 0.23
C LEU A 70 -9.06 -9.87 -0.88
N PRO A 71 -9.51 -8.61 -0.80
CA PRO A 71 -10.18 -7.93 -1.90
C PRO A 71 -9.36 -7.99 -3.19
N GLN A 72 -10.01 -8.40 -4.29
CA GLN A 72 -9.45 -8.38 -5.63
C GLN A 72 -10.06 -7.24 -6.42
N LEU A 73 -9.22 -6.32 -6.90
CA LEU A 73 -9.61 -5.13 -7.64
C LEU A 73 -9.25 -5.29 -9.12
N ASP A 74 -10.06 -4.72 -10.02
CA ASP A 74 -9.66 -4.58 -11.42
C ASP A 74 -8.62 -3.47 -11.54
N LEU A 75 -7.42 -3.82 -11.99
CA LEU A 75 -6.32 -2.87 -12.18
C LEU A 75 -6.64 -1.77 -13.20
N ASN A 76 -7.62 -2.01 -14.07
CA ASN A 76 -8.08 -1.06 -15.08
C ASN A 76 -9.30 -0.24 -14.64
N ASP A 77 -9.76 -0.41 -13.40
CA ASP A 77 -10.83 0.38 -12.78
C ASP A 77 -10.27 1.29 -11.67
N PRO A 78 -9.73 2.47 -12.02
CA PRO A 78 -9.20 3.40 -11.03
C PRO A 78 -10.28 3.94 -10.08
N ALA A 79 -11.56 3.96 -10.48
CA ALA A 79 -12.64 4.43 -9.61
C ALA A 79 -12.89 3.43 -8.48
N ALA A 80 -12.97 2.14 -8.80
CA ALA A 80 -13.10 1.08 -7.78
C ALA A 80 -11.90 1.05 -6.82
N ILE A 81 -10.68 1.29 -7.32
CA ILE A 81 -9.48 1.39 -6.48
C ILE A 81 -9.58 2.60 -5.54
N ALA A 82 -10.02 3.75 -6.04
CA ALA A 82 -10.20 4.95 -5.21
C ALA A 82 -11.27 4.74 -4.12
N ASP A 83 -12.39 4.11 -4.46
CA ASP A 83 -13.45 3.76 -3.50
C ASP A 83 -12.94 2.80 -2.42
N PHE A 84 -12.14 1.80 -2.82
CA PHE A 84 -11.49 0.91 -1.86
C PHE A 84 -10.57 1.67 -0.90
N ILE A 85 -9.70 2.55 -1.43
CA ILE A 85 -8.77 3.37 -0.62
C ILE A 85 -9.56 4.24 0.36
N HIS A 86 -10.59 4.94 -0.11
CA HIS A 86 -11.42 5.80 0.72
C HIS A 86 -12.08 5.02 1.87
N ASN A 87 -12.69 3.87 1.57
CA ASN A 87 -13.34 3.03 2.57
C ASN A 87 -12.32 2.45 3.57
N TYR A 88 -11.15 2.04 3.08
CA TYR A 88 -10.07 1.57 3.94
C TYR A 88 -9.64 2.68 4.92
N CYS A 89 -9.35 3.88 4.44
CA CYS A 89 -8.97 5.04 5.26
C CYS A 89 -10.05 5.40 6.29
N ALA A 90 -11.33 5.36 5.91
CA ALA A 90 -12.44 5.62 6.84
C ALA A 90 -12.53 4.58 7.98
N SER A 91 -12.10 3.34 7.73
CA SER A 91 -12.05 2.27 8.72
C SER A 91 -10.69 2.12 9.43
N PHE A 92 -9.68 2.85 8.95
CA PHE A 92 -8.31 2.73 9.43
C PHE A 92 -8.20 3.33 10.82
N SER A 93 -8.09 2.47 11.82
CA SER A 93 -7.58 2.87 13.13
C SER A 93 -6.07 2.65 13.11
N PRO A 94 -5.25 3.68 13.38
CA PRO A 94 -3.87 3.43 13.76
C PRO A 94 -3.93 2.50 14.97
N ALA A 95 -3.26 1.34 14.91
CA ALA A 95 -2.88 0.65 16.14
C ALA A 95 -2.18 1.67 17.02
N GLU A 96 -2.51 1.74 18.32
CA GLU A 96 -1.94 2.72 19.26
C GLU A 96 -0.43 2.81 19.07
N VAL A 97 0.03 3.80 18.30
CA VAL A 97 1.41 4.21 18.28
C VAL A 97 1.61 4.70 19.70
N ASN A 98 2.26 3.90 20.54
CA ASN A 98 2.60 4.23 21.92
C ASN A 98 3.22 5.62 21.94
N ARG A 99 2.40 6.63 22.19
CA ARG A 99 2.83 7.96 22.58
C ARG A 99 3.24 7.83 24.04
N SER A 100 4.33 7.12 24.31
CA SER A 100 5.11 7.32 25.51
C SER A 100 5.75 8.70 25.37
N ALA A 101 4.95 9.73 25.68
CA ALA A 101 5.45 11.05 26.00
C ALA A 101 6.36 10.90 27.23
N GLY A 102 7.59 11.39 27.09
CA GLY A 102 8.49 11.65 28.22
C GLY A 102 8.07 12.89 29.00
#